data_AF-A0A1H3K6T0-F1
#
_entry.id   AF-A0A1H3K6T0-F1
#
_cell.length_a   1.000
_cell.length_b   1.000
_cell.length_c   1.000
_cell.angle_alpha   90.00
_cell.angle_beta   90.00
_cell.angle_gamma   90.00
#
_symmetry.space_group_name_H-M   'P 1'
#
loop_
_entity.id
_entity.type
_entity.pdbx_description
1 polymer ?
#
loop_
_entity_poly.entity_id
_entity_poly.type
_entity_poly.pdbx_seq_one_letter_code
_entity_poly.pdbx_strand_id
1 'polypeptide(L)'
;MKRSVERIRLSTSGVAPGELVVVTEFTHPVRGRVRCPAAPLLASGVDGARVGTVPDTPGDATLTAVSYVDAEGATGFGIATRDPAAGIIADEVVSRWAAVLRTRRVLLADYQPGCGAECPLVDRMRSRLREFIDRGDDVVLIARRGHAVAATLAAGTHLVERPEDVRTLPAFDPERVSFLVAPGMPIEDAARVLAALRARFPRLRGHHPDEWCYAASDQRETVRSVAAASDLLLLCGPVHDVRGRILTEVGEIRPDWLARAATVGIAGGPSALVDAVLRALSGLGPLSVARRKVTTEIRAFAVR
;
A
#
# COMPACT_ATOMS: atom_id res chain seq x y z
N MET A 1 -9.29 27.10 -1.32
CA MET A 1 -7.96 26.79 -0.76
C MET A 1 -6.95 27.92 -0.96
N LYS A 2 -6.61 28.38 -2.18
CA LYS A 2 -5.59 29.44 -2.38
C LYS A 2 -5.81 30.73 -1.56
N ARG A 3 -7.07 31.10 -1.26
CA ARG A 3 -7.39 32.30 -0.46
C ARG A 3 -7.12 32.18 1.05
N SER A 4 -6.96 30.96 1.60
CA SER A 4 -6.69 30.75 3.03
C SER A 4 -5.25 30.35 3.33
N VAL A 5 -4.44 30.04 2.31
CA VAL A 5 -3.03 29.71 2.52
C VAL A 5 -2.27 30.96 2.93
N GLU A 6 -1.62 30.90 4.09
CA GLU A 6 -0.84 31.99 4.67
C GLU A 6 0.54 31.45 5.06
N ARG A 7 1.59 32.16 4.65
CA ARG A 7 2.95 31.90 5.11
C ARG A 7 3.23 32.83 6.27
N ILE A 8 3.72 32.30 7.38
CA ILE A 8 3.91 33.03 8.63
C ILE A 8 5.29 32.73 9.21
N ARG A 9 5.87 33.74 9.86
CA ARG A 9 7.03 33.58 10.74
C ARG A 9 6.63 33.99 12.14
N LEU A 10 6.87 33.11 13.10
CA LEU A 10 6.49 33.30 14.50
C LEU A 10 7.75 33.21 15.37
N SER A 11 7.84 34.06 16.38
CA SER A 11 8.85 33.93 17.43
C SER A 11 8.41 32.83 18.40
N THR A 12 9.33 31.96 18.77
CA THR A 12 9.12 30.83 19.69
C THR A 12 10.37 30.62 20.56
N SER A 13 10.25 29.78 21.58
CA SER A 13 11.34 29.40 22.49
C SER A 13 11.57 27.89 22.45
N GLY A 14 12.49 27.36 23.28
CA GLY A 14 12.65 25.92 23.46
C GLY A 14 13.27 25.17 22.27
N VAL A 15 14.00 25.88 21.40
CA VAL A 15 14.82 25.28 20.33
C VAL A 15 16.29 25.55 20.62
N ALA A 16 17.10 24.49 20.64
CA ALA A 16 18.53 24.59 20.91
C ALA A 16 19.29 25.18 19.70
N PRO A 17 20.46 25.83 19.92
CA PRO A 17 21.36 26.18 18.83
C PRO A 17 21.79 24.94 18.03
N GLY A 18 21.80 25.05 16.71
CA GLY A 18 22.03 23.96 15.74
C GLY A 18 20.82 23.06 15.48
N GLU A 19 19.69 23.26 16.17
CA GLU A 19 18.53 22.40 16.09
C GLU A 19 17.52 22.87 15.03
N LEU A 20 16.96 21.90 14.30
CA LEU A 20 15.79 22.06 13.43
C LEU A 20 14.65 21.23 14.00
N VAL A 21 13.54 21.88 14.32
CA VAL A 21 12.35 21.23 14.89
C VAL A 21 11.22 21.29 13.89
N VAL A 22 10.87 20.15 13.30
CA VAL A 22 9.66 20.04 12.48
C VAL A 22 8.47 19.93 13.42
N VAL A 23 7.60 20.93 13.38
CA VAL A 23 6.53 21.03 14.37
C VAL A 23 5.38 20.08 14.03
N THR A 24 4.85 19.38 15.03
CA THR A 24 3.62 18.58 14.91
C THR A 24 2.35 19.42 15.06
N GLU A 25 2.49 20.61 15.66
CA GLU A 25 1.48 21.64 15.82
C GLU A 25 2.11 22.98 16.21
N PHE A 26 1.39 24.08 16.01
CA PHE A 26 1.77 25.42 16.49
C PHE A 26 0.54 26.30 16.70
N THR A 27 0.68 27.42 17.40
CA THR A 27 -0.40 28.41 17.53
C THR A 27 -0.26 29.49 16.47
N HIS A 28 -1.32 29.73 15.72
CA HIS A 28 -1.45 30.86 14.81
C HIS A 28 -2.18 32.02 15.49
N PRO A 29 -1.70 33.28 15.40
CA PRO A 29 -2.31 34.42 16.09
C PRO A 29 -3.81 34.61 15.79
N VAL A 30 -4.21 34.31 14.55
CA VAL A 30 -5.61 34.45 14.10
C VAL A 30 -6.40 33.13 14.13
N ARG A 31 -5.73 31.99 13.93
CA ARG A 31 -6.41 30.70 13.66
C ARG A 31 -6.38 29.75 14.87
N GLY A 32 -5.71 30.16 15.95
CA GLY A 32 -5.48 29.31 17.11
C GLY A 32 -4.57 28.12 16.77
N ARG A 33 -4.84 26.97 17.38
CA ARG A 33 -4.04 25.76 17.22
C ARG A 33 -4.09 25.24 15.77
N VAL A 34 -2.92 25.12 15.14
CA VAL A 34 -2.71 24.57 13.80
C VAL A 34 -2.10 23.18 13.93
N ARG A 35 -2.74 22.17 13.32
CA ARG A 35 -2.23 20.80 13.28
C ARG A 35 -1.29 20.62 12.10
N CYS A 36 -0.22 19.85 12.27
CA CYS A 36 0.77 19.59 11.22
C CYS A 36 0.88 18.12 10.85
N PRO A 37 -0.15 17.51 10.25
CA PRO A 37 -0.11 16.09 9.93
C PRO A 37 0.92 15.75 8.84
N ALA A 38 1.36 16.73 8.04
CA ALA A 38 2.46 16.60 7.08
C ALA A 38 3.87 16.64 7.71
N ALA A 39 4.02 16.74 9.04
CA ALA A 39 5.33 16.79 9.71
C ALA A 39 6.29 15.66 9.29
N PRO A 40 5.87 14.38 9.13
CA PRO A 40 6.78 13.32 8.67
C PRO A 40 7.38 13.57 7.28
N LEU A 41 6.67 14.29 6.41
CA LEU A 41 7.13 14.64 5.06
C LEU A 41 8.17 15.77 5.08
N LEU A 42 8.04 16.69 6.02
CA LEU A 42 9.03 17.76 6.20
C LEU A 42 10.31 17.22 6.83
N ALA A 43 10.18 16.34 7.83
CA ALA A 43 11.30 15.73 8.52
C ALA A 43 12.25 14.98 7.57
N SER A 44 11.71 14.27 6.56
CA SER A 44 12.56 13.57 5.58
C SER A 44 13.33 14.47 4.62
N GLY A 45 13.05 15.78 4.64
CA GLY A 45 13.76 16.80 3.89
C GLY A 45 14.86 17.50 4.68
N VAL A 46 15.03 17.18 5.96
CA VAL A 46 15.96 17.85 6.87
C VAL A 46 16.70 16.81 7.71
N ASP A 47 18.00 16.68 7.46
CA ASP A 47 18.83 15.74 8.21
C ASP A 47 18.95 16.15 9.69
N GLY A 48 18.87 15.17 10.59
CA GLY A 48 18.95 15.37 12.03
C GLY A 48 17.79 16.16 12.67
N ALA A 49 16.72 16.47 11.94
CA ALA A 49 15.61 17.24 12.50
C ALA A 49 14.82 16.46 13.56
N ARG A 50 14.49 17.13 14.67
CA ARG A 50 13.56 16.61 15.66
C ARG A 50 12.13 16.86 15.21
N VAL A 51 11.26 15.86 15.33
CA VAL A 51 9.80 16.04 15.18
C VAL A 51 9.19 16.22 16.56
N GLY A 52 8.45 17.31 16.78
CA GLY A 52 7.82 17.55 18.08
C GLY A 52 7.09 18.87 18.18
N THR A 53 6.76 19.28 19.41
CA THR A 53 6.16 20.58 19.67
C THR A 53 7.22 21.62 20.03
N VAL A 54 6.85 22.89 19.86
CA VAL A 54 7.58 24.04 20.38
C VAL A 54 6.62 24.90 21.22
N PRO A 55 7.11 25.56 22.30
CA PRO A 55 6.30 26.47 23.09
C PRO A 55 5.70 27.63 22.28
N ASP A 56 4.47 28.00 22.60
CA ASP A 56 3.81 29.21 22.09
C ASP A 56 4.17 30.44 22.95
N THR A 57 5.46 30.58 23.25
CA THR A 57 6.00 31.73 23.98
C THR A 57 7.06 32.40 23.13
N PRO A 58 7.00 33.74 22.95
CA PRO A 58 8.03 34.46 22.22
C PRO A 58 9.42 34.18 22.80
N GLY A 59 10.41 34.05 21.91
CA GLY A 59 11.77 33.71 22.26
C GLY A 59 12.76 34.02 21.12
N ASP A 60 13.93 33.43 21.22
CA ASP A 60 15.06 33.62 20.31
C ASP A 60 15.05 32.71 19.08
N ALA A 61 14.08 31.79 18.99
CA ALA A 61 13.87 30.94 17.84
C ALA A 61 12.77 31.47 16.91
N THR A 62 12.87 31.13 15.63
CA THR A 62 11.88 31.47 14.60
C THR A 62 11.26 30.21 14.02
N LEU A 63 9.93 30.13 14.09
CA LEU A 63 9.12 29.15 13.36
C LEU A 63 8.76 29.72 11.99
N THR A 64 9.26 29.09 10.92
CA THR A 64 8.79 29.34 9.55
C THR A 64 7.71 28.32 9.21
N ALA A 65 6.50 28.78 8.90
CA ALA A 65 5.37 27.89 8.70
C ALA A 65 4.45 28.35 7.57
N VAL A 66 3.63 27.42 7.10
CA VAL A 66 2.44 27.69 6.30
C VAL A 66 1.23 27.15 7.04
N SER A 67 0.13 27.90 7.00
CA SER A 67 -1.16 27.46 7.51
C SER A 67 -2.27 27.71 6.49
N TYR A 68 -3.32 26.91 6.57
CA TYR A 68 -4.58 27.08 5.87
C TYR A 68 -5.73 26.58 6.76
N VAL A 69 -6.96 26.86 6.33
CA VAL A 69 -8.17 26.35 7.00
C VAL A 69 -8.86 25.36 6.06
N ASP A 70 -9.23 24.21 6.61
CA ASP A 70 -10.04 23.18 5.98
C ASP A 70 -11.28 22.86 6.84
N ALA A 71 -12.02 21.81 6.50
CA ALA A 71 -13.26 21.43 7.18
C ALA A 71 -13.05 20.98 8.64
N GLU A 72 -11.83 20.59 9.02
CA GLU A 72 -11.48 20.12 10.36
C GLU A 72 -10.78 21.19 11.21
N GLY A 73 -10.57 22.40 10.65
CA GLY A 73 -9.98 23.54 11.34
C GLY A 73 -8.69 24.04 10.68
N ALA A 74 -7.79 24.57 11.50
CA ALA A 74 -6.52 25.10 11.03
C ALA A 74 -5.49 23.97 10.87
N THR A 75 -4.93 23.88 9.67
CA THR A 75 -3.94 22.86 9.28
C THR A 75 -2.74 23.55 8.65
N GLY A 76 -1.56 22.97 8.79
CA GLY A 76 -0.33 23.58 8.28
C GLY A 76 0.87 22.68 8.42
N PHE A 77 2.04 23.29 8.34
CA PHE A 77 3.32 22.67 8.64
C PHE A 77 4.38 23.76 8.79
N GLY A 78 5.43 23.47 9.55
CA GLY A 78 6.50 24.42 9.76
C GLY A 78 7.73 23.80 10.40
N ILE A 79 8.79 24.60 10.45
CA ILE A 79 10.08 24.24 11.03
C ILE A 79 10.56 25.41 11.89
N ALA A 80 10.90 25.12 13.14
CA ALA A 80 11.48 26.07 14.07
C ALA A 80 12.99 25.87 14.20
N THR A 81 13.72 26.98 14.26
CA THR A 81 15.16 27.00 14.46
C THR A 81 15.61 28.33 15.06
N ARG A 82 16.74 28.31 15.77
CA ARG A 82 17.39 29.51 16.33
C ARG A 82 18.43 30.10 15.39
N ASP A 83 18.99 29.30 14.48
CA ASP A 83 20.15 29.70 13.69
C ASP A 83 19.72 30.30 12.34
N PRO A 84 20.26 31.48 11.96
CA PRO A 84 19.93 32.10 10.68
C PRO A 84 20.23 31.22 9.46
N ALA A 85 21.32 30.45 9.49
CA ALA A 85 21.69 29.54 8.41
C ALA A 85 20.71 28.35 8.29
N ALA A 86 20.32 27.75 9.42
CA ALA A 86 19.29 26.71 9.45
C ALA A 86 17.92 27.27 9.05
N GLY A 87 17.66 28.56 9.29
CA GLY A 87 16.47 29.28 8.83
C GLY A 87 16.30 29.26 7.31
N ILE A 88 17.40 29.27 6.53
CA ILE A 88 17.36 29.15 5.06
C ILE A 88 16.85 27.76 4.66
N ILE A 89 17.35 26.71 5.31
CA ILE A 89 16.93 25.32 5.07
C ILE A 89 15.44 25.16 5.42
N ALA A 90 15.03 25.69 6.58
CA ALA A 90 13.63 25.70 7.00
C ALA A 90 12.73 26.38 5.96
N ASP A 91 13.14 27.56 5.48
CA ASP A 91 12.39 28.32 4.47
C ASP A 91 12.26 27.56 3.15
N GLU A 92 13.36 26.94 2.67
CA GLU A 92 13.39 26.15 1.43
C GLU A 92 12.46 24.93 1.53
N VAL A 93 12.56 24.15 2.60
CA VAL A 93 11.75 22.94 2.81
C VAL A 93 10.27 23.27 2.90
N VAL A 94 9.93 24.29 3.69
CA VAL A 94 8.54 24.78 3.82
C VAL A 94 8.03 25.30 2.48
N SER A 95 8.85 26.04 1.71
CA SER A 95 8.50 26.52 0.37
C SER A 95 8.23 25.39 -0.61
N ARG A 96 9.08 24.35 -0.61
CA ARG A 96 8.95 23.21 -1.52
C ARG A 96 7.66 22.42 -1.27
N TRP A 97 7.30 22.19 -0.01
CA TRP A 97 6.03 21.55 0.35
C TRP A 97 4.82 22.49 0.13
N ALA A 98 4.97 23.80 0.37
CA ALA A 98 3.92 24.78 0.08
C ALA A 98 3.56 24.84 -1.40
N ALA A 99 4.53 24.65 -2.30
CA ALA A 99 4.31 24.64 -3.75
C ALA A 99 3.39 23.49 -4.22
N VAL A 100 3.23 22.44 -3.42
CA VAL A 100 2.40 21.28 -3.77
C VAL A 100 1.04 21.27 -3.08
N LEU A 101 0.76 22.25 -2.22
CA LEU A 101 -0.53 22.46 -1.59
C LEU A 101 -1.65 22.54 -2.63
N ARG A 102 -2.60 21.60 -2.57
CA ARG A 102 -3.80 21.59 -3.39
C ARG A 102 -4.83 20.61 -2.86
N THR A 103 -6.09 20.82 -3.22
CA THR A 103 -7.12 19.79 -3.07
C THR A 103 -6.75 18.61 -3.96
N ARG A 104 -6.78 17.39 -3.41
CA ARG A 104 -6.45 16.16 -4.14
C ARG A 104 -7.52 15.09 -3.95
N ARG A 105 -7.65 14.26 -4.96
CA ARG A 105 -8.37 12.99 -4.85
C ARG A 105 -7.38 11.89 -4.53
N VAL A 106 -7.76 11.01 -3.60
CA VAL A 106 -7.05 9.77 -3.30
C VAL A 106 -7.94 8.60 -3.71
N LEU A 107 -7.37 7.66 -4.47
CA LEU A 107 -7.98 6.37 -4.76
C LEU A 107 -7.30 5.30 -3.92
N LEU A 108 -7.99 4.80 -2.91
CA LEU A 108 -7.46 3.73 -2.05
C LEU A 108 -7.89 2.37 -2.60
N ALA A 109 -6.92 1.52 -2.92
CA ALA A 109 -7.14 0.12 -3.27
C ALA A 109 -7.54 -0.65 -1.99
N ASP A 110 -8.83 -0.98 -1.90
CA ASP A 110 -9.42 -1.68 -0.78
C ASP A 110 -9.55 -3.17 -1.14
N TYR A 111 -8.65 -3.97 -0.59
CA TYR A 111 -8.63 -5.41 -0.73
C TYR A 111 -8.18 -6.04 0.59
N GLN A 112 -8.63 -7.27 0.85
CA GLN A 112 -8.18 -8.02 2.01
C GLN A 112 -6.74 -8.49 1.80
N PRO A 113 -5.87 -8.47 2.83
CA PRO A 113 -4.58 -9.14 2.75
C PRO A 113 -4.76 -10.60 2.33
N GLY A 114 -3.79 -11.15 1.60
CA GLY A 114 -3.84 -12.53 1.08
C GLY A 114 -4.23 -13.56 2.14
N CYS A 115 -4.88 -14.65 1.72
CA CYS A 115 -5.30 -15.72 2.62
C CYS A 115 -4.15 -16.16 3.53
N GLY A 116 -4.35 -16.11 4.85
CA GLY A 116 -3.45 -16.66 5.85
C GLY A 116 -3.65 -18.17 6.06
N ALA A 117 -2.79 -18.78 6.88
CA ALA A 117 -2.83 -20.23 7.17
C ALA A 117 -4.12 -20.69 7.90
N GLU A 118 -4.81 -19.76 8.57
CA GLU A 118 -6.07 -19.96 9.31
C GLU A 118 -7.33 -19.71 8.45
N CYS A 119 -7.14 -19.45 7.15
CA CYS A 119 -8.28 -19.22 6.26
C CYS A 119 -9.10 -20.51 6.06
N PRO A 120 -10.44 -20.49 6.18
CA PRO A 120 -11.28 -21.67 5.97
C PRO A 120 -11.15 -22.31 4.58
N LEU A 121 -10.76 -21.53 3.56
CA LEU A 121 -10.44 -22.06 2.23
C LEU A 121 -9.18 -22.94 2.25
N VAL A 122 -8.18 -22.57 3.06
CA VAL A 122 -6.94 -23.35 3.20
C VAL A 122 -7.24 -24.70 3.86
N ASP A 123 -8.11 -24.75 4.87
CA ASP A 123 -8.54 -26.01 5.49
C ASP A 123 -9.27 -26.93 4.51
N ARG A 124 -10.15 -26.36 3.67
CA ARG A 124 -10.78 -27.11 2.58
C ARG A 124 -9.74 -27.68 1.61
N MET A 125 -8.74 -26.89 1.24
CA MET A 125 -7.65 -27.34 0.36
C MET A 125 -6.80 -28.44 1.01
N ARG A 126 -6.53 -28.39 2.32
CA ARG A 126 -5.85 -29.48 3.04
C ARG A 126 -6.65 -30.79 2.99
N SER A 127 -7.97 -30.72 3.11
CA SER A 127 -8.84 -31.89 2.99
C SER A 127 -8.84 -32.47 1.57
N ARG A 128 -8.89 -31.63 0.54
CA ARG A 128 -8.78 -32.07 -0.87
C ARG A 128 -7.44 -32.69 -1.18
N LEU A 129 -6.36 -32.12 -0.65
CA LEU A 129 -5.01 -32.68 -0.80
C LEU A 129 -4.94 -34.10 -0.23
N ARG A 130 -5.45 -34.31 0.99
CA ARG A 130 -5.51 -35.64 1.61
C ARG A 130 -6.31 -36.63 0.75
N GLU A 131 -7.48 -36.23 0.26
CA GLU A 131 -8.32 -37.06 -0.61
C GLU A 131 -7.57 -37.54 -1.87
N PHE A 132 -6.79 -36.66 -2.51
CA PHE A 132 -6.01 -37.04 -3.71
C PHE A 132 -4.82 -37.95 -3.36
N ILE A 133 -4.13 -37.69 -2.26
CA ILE A 133 -3.03 -38.55 -1.79
C ILE A 133 -3.55 -39.93 -1.39
N ASP A 134 -4.69 -40.02 -0.69
CA ASP A 134 -5.28 -41.29 -0.25
C ASP A 134 -5.77 -42.14 -1.44
N ARG A 135 -6.16 -41.49 -2.54
CA ARG A 135 -6.43 -42.14 -3.84
C ARG A 135 -5.14 -42.61 -4.56
N GLY A 136 -3.98 -42.17 -4.08
CA GLY A 136 -2.64 -42.44 -4.62
C GLY A 136 -2.35 -41.67 -5.90
N ASP A 137 -2.90 -40.46 -6.04
CA ASP A 137 -2.58 -39.58 -7.15
C ASP A 137 -1.27 -38.81 -6.90
N ASP A 138 -0.51 -38.56 -7.97
CA ASP A 138 0.55 -37.55 -7.97
C ASP A 138 -0.11 -36.15 -8.00
N VAL A 139 0.08 -35.37 -6.94
CA VAL A 139 -0.58 -34.07 -6.79
C VAL A 139 0.34 -32.92 -7.21
N VAL A 140 -0.08 -32.17 -8.22
CA VAL A 140 0.57 -30.95 -8.69
C VAL A 140 -0.07 -29.74 -8.00
N LEU A 141 0.71 -29.02 -7.20
CA LEU A 141 0.27 -27.80 -6.51
C LEU A 141 0.63 -26.57 -7.34
N ILE A 142 -0.37 -25.88 -7.88
CA ILE A 142 -0.20 -24.62 -8.60
C ILE A 142 -0.18 -23.48 -7.57
N ALA A 143 1.01 -22.91 -7.32
CA ALA A 143 1.21 -21.96 -6.24
C ALA A 143 2.39 -21.02 -6.48
N ARG A 144 2.36 -19.85 -5.83
CA ARG A 144 3.49 -18.92 -5.75
C ARG A 144 4.57 -19.47 -4.82
N ARG A 145 5.82 -19.59 -5.29
CA ARG A 145 6.95 -20.01 -4.45
C ARG A 145 7.16 -19.02 -3.31
N GLY A 146 7.46 -19.55 -2.12
CA GLY A 146 7.72 -18.74 -0.92
C GLY A 146 6.46 -18.14 -0.26
N HIS A 147 5.26 -18.33 -0.83
CA HIS A 147 4.03 -17.89 -0.17
C HIS A 147 3.67 -18.81 1.01
N ALA A 148 3.35 -18.26 2.17
CA ALA A 148 3.15 -19.02 3.40
C ALA A 148 2.09 -20.13 3.26
N VAL A 149 0.97 -19.85 2.58
CA VAL A 149 -0.07 -20.87 2.32
C VAL A 149 0.45 -22.03 1.49
N ALA A 150 1.28 -21.75 0.47
CA ALA A 150 1.85 -22.79 -0.39
C ALA A 150 2.71 -23.75 0.43
N ALA A 151 3.50 -23.23 1.39
CA ALA A 151 4.30 -24.07 2.28
C ALA A 151 3.46 -25.06 3.11
N THR A 152 2.25 -24.66 3.53
CA THR A 152 1.35 -25.56 4.29
C THR A 152 0.71 -26.67 3.47
N LEU A 153 0.76 -26.56 2.13
CA LEU A 153 0.20 -27.53 1.18
C LEU A 153 1.29 -28.28 0.40
N ALA A 154 2.56 -27.92 0.58
CA ALA A 154 3.66 -28.42 -0.26
C ALA A 154 4.02 -29.89 0.02
N ALA A 155 3.83 -30.36 1.26
CA ALA A 155 4.18 -31.72 1.65
C ALA A 155 3.37 -32.75 0.85
N GLY A 156 4.07 -33.67 0.18
CA GLY A 156 3.44 -34.68 -0.68
C GLY A 156 2.94 -34.15 -2.03
N THR A 157 3.41 -32.97 -2.46
CA THR A 157 3.02 -32.36 -3.75
C THR A 157 4.22 -31.94 -4.59
N HIS A 158 3.96 -31.71 -5.88
CA HIS A 158 4.90 -31.11 -6.81
C HIS A 158 4.48 -29.67 -7.14
N LEU A 159 5.27 -28.69 -6.66
CA LEU A 159 4.95 -27.28 -6.84
C LEU A 159 5.31 -26.80 -8.25
N VAL A 160 4.35 -26.13 -8.90
CA VAL A 160 4.53 -25.39 -10.15
C VAL A 160 3.99 -23.97 -9.99
N GLU A 161 4.74 -22.97 -10.44
CA GLU A 161 4.30 -21.57 -10.39
C GLU A 161 4.00 -21.03 -11.79
N ARG A 162 4.74 -21.51 -12.79
CA ARG A 162 4.67 -21.02 -14.17
C ARG A 162 4.54 -22.19 -15.17
N PRO A 163 4.04 -21.95 -16.39
CA PRO A 163 3.86 -23.00 -17.40
C PRO A 163 5.15 -23.78 -17.69
N GLU A 164 6.31 -23.13 -17.62
CA GLU A 164 7.61 -23.75 -17.89
C GLU A 164 7.98 -24.79 -16.84
N ASP A 165 7.53 -24.61 -15.59
CA ASP A 165 7.78 -25.55 -14.49
C ASP A 165 7.07 -26.90 -14.74
N VAL A 166 6.03 -26.93 -15.57
CA VAL A 166 5.35 -28.20 -15.94
C VAL A 166 6.31 -29.19 -16.58
N ARG A 167 7.34 -28.72 -17.29
CA ARG A 167 8.33 -29.58 -17.94
C ARG A 167 9.27 -30.25 -16.94
N THR A 168 9.45 -29.69 -15.74
CA THR A 168 10.34 -30.23 -14.71
C THR A 168 9.65 -31.30 -13.86
N LEU A 169 8.34 -31.51 -14.04
CA LEU A 169 7.62 -32.56 -13.33
C LEU A 169 8.15 -33.94 -13.71
N PRO A 170 8.24 -34.88 -12.74
CA PRO A 170 8.56 -36.29 -13.00
C PRO A 170 7.66 -36.96 -14.04
N ALA A 171 8.09 -38.13 -14.51
CA ALA A 171 7.25 -38.99 -15.34
C ALA A 171 6.21 -39.69 -14.46
N PHE A 172 5.07 -39.03 -14.24
CA PHE A 172 3.92 -39.59 -13.53
C PHE A 172 3.15 -40.58 -14.40
N ASP A 173 2.32 -41.40 -13.75
CA ASP A 173 1.24 -42.12 -14.43
C ASP A 173 0.20 -41.10 -14.91
N PRO A 174 0.00 -40.91 -16.23
CA PRO A 174 -0.91 -39.88 -16.77
C PRO A 174 -2.38 -40.09 -16.36
N GLU A 175 -2.74 -41.27 -15.84
CA GLU A 175 -4.07 -41.62 -15.34
C GLU A 175 -4.33 -41.17 -13.90
N ARG A 176 -3.27 -40.85 -13.15
CA ARG A 176 -3.29 -40.61 -11.70
C ARG A 176 -2.68 -39.28 -11.31
N VAL A 177 -2.81 -38.26 -12.16
CA VAL A 177 -2.35 -36.90 -11.86
C VAL A 177 -3.53 -36.02 -11.43
N SER A 178 -3.40 -35.39 -10.27
CA SER A 178 -4.36 -34.40 -9.77
C SER A 178 -3.71 -33.03 -9.58
N PHE A 179 -4.49 -31.94 -9.63
CA PHE A 179 -4.01 -30.60 -9.31
C PHE A 179 -4.84 -29.89 -8.25
N LEU A 180 -4.16 -29.00 -7.53
CA LEU A 180 -4.75 -28.00 -6.64
C LEU A 180 -4.20 -26.62 -6.98
N VAL A 181 -5.01 -25.59 -6.76
CA VAL A 181 -4.61 -24.18 -6.89
C VAL A 181 -4.56 -23.61 -5.48
N ALA A 182 -3.38 -23.18 -5.05
CA ALA A 182 -3.22 -22.64 -3.71
C ALA A 182 -3.87 -21.24 -3.60
N PRO A 183 -4.56 -20.93 -2.48
CA PRO A 183 -4.95 -19.56 -2.17
C PRO A 183 -3.74 -18.63 -2.20
N GLY A 184 -3.90 -17.45 -2.82
CA GLY A 184 -2.81 -16.51 -3.09
C GLY A 184 -2.24 -16.62 -4.51
N MET A 185 -2.56 -17.66 -5.26
CA MET A 185 -2.29 -17.73 -6.70
C MET A 185 -3.41 -17.03 -7.49
N PRO A 186 -3.12 -15.97 -8.27
CA PRO A 186 -4.12 -15.39 -9.17
C PRO A 186 -4.63 -16.43 -10.18
N ILE A 187 -5.95 -16.45 -10.40
CA ILE A 187 -6.60 -17.46 -11.24
C ILE A 187 -6.15 -17.37 -12.69
N GLU A 188 -5.88 -16.16 -13.19
CA GLU A 188 -5.38 -15.97 -14.57
C GLU A 188 -4.00 -16.61 -14.76
N ASP A 189 -3.16 -16.62 -13.72
CA ASP A 189 -1.84 -17.25 -13.76
C ASP A 189 -1.99 -18.77 -13.65
N ALA A 190 -2.85 -19.23 -12.74
CA ALA A 190 -3.13 -20.65 -12.56
C ALA A 190 -3.71 -21.27 -13.84
N ALA A 191 -4.57 -20.55 -14.56
CA ALA A 191 -5.14 -21.00 -15.83
C ALA A 191 -4.08 -21.27 -16.90
N ARG A 192 -3.01 -20.47 -16.96
CA ARG A 192 -1.89 -20.69 -17.89
C ARG A 192 -1.12 -21.95 -17.55
N VAL A 193 -0.87 -22.20 -16.26
CA VAL A 193 -0.22 -23.44 -15.79
C VAL A 193 -1.12 -24.64 -16.07
N LEU A 194 -2.43 -24.52 -15.80
CA LEU A 194 -3.41 -25.58 -16.04
C LEU A 194 -3.51 -25.97 -17.52
N ALA A 195 -3.40 -25.01 -18.44
CA ALA A 195 -3.35 -25.30 -19.87
C ALA A 195 -2.13 -26.18 -20.23
N ALA A 196 -0.95 -25.85 -19.71
CA ALA A 196 0.26 -26.65 -19.91
C ALA A 196 0.16 -28.04 -19.25
N LEU A 197 -0.42 -28.13 -18.05
CA LEU A 197 -0.66 -29.41 -17.38
C LEU A 197 -1.62 -30.29 -18.17
N ARG A 198 -2.73 -29.75 -18.69
CA ARG A 198 -3.70 -30.51 -19.51
C ARG A 198 -3.10 -30.98 -20.84
N ALA A 199 -2.21 -30.20 -21.44
CA ALA A 199 -1.49 -30.62 -22.64
C ALA A 199 -0.55 -31.82 -22.35
N ARG A 200 0.08 -31.86 -21.18
CA ARG A 200 0.98 -32.94 -20.76
C ARG A 200 0.23 -34.16 -20.20
N PHE A 201 -0.85 -33.94 -19.45
CA PHE A 201 -1.64 -34.96 -18.76
C PHE A 201 -3.12 -34.81 -19.16
N PRO A 202 -3.57 -35.44 -20.26
CA PRO A 202 -4.92 -35.25 -20.78
C PRO A 202 -6.05 -35.68 -19.83
N ARG A 203 -5.77 -36.60 -18.89
CA ARG A 203 -6.72 -37.08 -17.88
C ARG A 203 -6.57 -36.40 -16.51
N LEU A 204 -5.86 -35.27 -16.46
CA LEU A 204 -5.65 -34.47 -15.26
C LEU A 204 -6.96 -34.17 -14.52
N ARG A 205 -7.00 -34.50 -13.23
CA ARG A 205 -8.13 -34.23 -12.33
C ARG A 205 -7.83 -33.06 -11.42
N GLY A 206 -8.84 -32.41 -10.86
CA GLY A 206 -8.62 -31.38 -9.86
C GLY A 206 -9.91 -30.98 -9.16
N HIS A 207 -9.75 -30.20 -8.10
CA HIS A 207 -10.87 -29.60 -7.37
C HIS A 207 -11.71 -28.66 -8.26
N HIS A 208 -12.97 -28.49 -7.89
CA HIS A 208 -13.95 -27.74 -8.68
C HIS A 208 -13.58 -26.24 -8.73
N PRO A 209 -13.80 -25.53 -9.87
CA PRO A 209 -13.54 -24.10 -9.96
C PRO A 209 -14.27 -23.24 -8.92
N ASP A 210 -15.43 -23.69 -8.43
CA ASP A 210 -16.17 -23.02 -7.36
C ASP A 210 -15.45 -23.07 -5.99
N GLU A 211 -14.45 -23.95 -5.86
CA GLU A 211 -13.61 -24.06 -4.66
C GLU A 211 -12.36 -23.17 -4.74
N TRP A 212 -12.14 -22.47 -5.87
CA TRP A 212 -10.98 -21.60 -6.07
C TRP A 212 -11.10 -20.30 -5.26
N CYS A 213 -9.96 -19.78 -4.81
CA CYS A 213 -9.89 -18.49 -4.13
C CYS A 213 -9.58 -17.37 -5.12
N TYR A 214 -10.52 -16.43 -5.30
CA TYR A 214 -10.35 -15.28 -6.21
C TYR A 214 -9.70 -14.06 -5.56
N ALA A 215 -9.38 -14.11 -4.26
CA ALA A 215 -8.87 -12.95 -3.53
C ALA A 215 -7.59 -12.34 -4.14
N ALA A 216 -6.68 -13.17 -4.66
CA ALA A 216 -5.46 -12.69 -5.32
C ALA A 216 -5.75 -12.01 -6.66
N SER A 217 -6.71 -12.54 -7.43
CA SER A 217 -7.20 -11.94 -8.68
C SER A 217 -7.91 -10.61 -8.40
N ASP A 218 -8.80 -10.58 -7.42
CA ASP A 218 -9.52 -9.39 -6.98
C ASP A 218 -8.57 -8.30 -6.49
N GLN A 219 -7.54 -8.66 -5.70
CA GLN A 219 -6.49 -7.75 -5.27
C GLN A 219 -5.76 -7.16 -6.48
N ARG A 220 -5.30 -8.00 -7.40
CA ARG A 220 -4.59 -7.59 -8.62
C ARG A 220 -5.43 -6.61 -9.44
N GLU A 221 -6.69 -6.92 -9.66
CA GLU A 221 -7.58 -6.08 -10.47
C GLU A 221 -7.95 -4.77 -9.75
N THR A 222 -8.16 -4.82 -8.44
CA THR A 222 -8.36 -3.61 -7.63
C THR A 222 -7.20 -2.65 -7.77
N VAL A 223 -5.96 -3.14 -7.61
CA VAL A 223 -4.77 -2.30 -7.73
C VAL A 223 -4.59 -1.78 -9.15
N ARG A 224 -4.83 -2.60 -10.19
CA ARG A 224 -4.78 -2.15 -11.59
C ARG A 224 -5.81 -1.07 -11.90
N SER A 225 -7.03 -1.22 -11.42
CA SER A 225 -8.10 -0.22 -11.58
C SER A 225 -7.76 1.11 -10.90
N VAL A 226 -7.13 1.06 -9.72
CA VAL A 226 -6.62 2.27 -9.04
C VAL A 226 -5.48 2.89 -9.81
N ALA A 227 -4.50 2.10 -10.24
CA ALA A 227 -3.35 2.56 -11.01
C ALA A 227 -3.76 3.26 -12.32
N ALA A 228 -4.68 2.65 -13.07
CA ALA A 228 -5.18 3.19 -14.35
C ALA A 228 -5.93 4.52 -14.20
N ALA A 229 -6.45 4.83 -13.01
CA ALA A 229 -7.20 6.04 -12.73
C ALA A 229 -6.44 7.06 -11.86
N SER A 230 -5.13 6.88 -11.69
CA SER A 230 -4.28 7.74 -10.86
C SER A 230 -3.13 8.33 -11.66
N ASP A 231 -2.76 9.57 -11.37
CA ASP A 231 -1.60 10.23 -11.97
C ASP A 231 -0.29 9.77 -11.30
N LEU A 232 -0.39 9.33 -10.04
CA LEU A 232 0.70 8.81 -9.22
C LEU A 232 0.19 7.60 -8.45
N LEU A 233 0.90 6.49 -8.50
CA LEU A 233 0.63 5.31 -7.68
C LEU A 233 1.70 5.15 -6.59
N LEU A 234 1.25 5.17 -5.34
CA LEU A 234 2.04 4.87 -4.15
C LEU A 234 1.71 3.45 -3.66
N LEU A 235 2.72 2.61 -3.54
CA LEU A 235 2.60 1.23 -3.08
C LEU A 235 3.17 1.12 -1.67
N CYS A 236 2.34 1.00 -0.63
CA CYS A 236 2.77 0.77 0.74
C CYS A 236 3.19 -0.70 0.90
N GLY A 237 4.43 -1.01 0.50
CA GLY A 237 4.95 -2.36 0.33
C GLY A 237 4.90 -2.88 -1.11
N PRO A 238 5.62 -3.97 -1.40
CA PRO A 238 5.66 -4.55 -2.75
C PRO A 238 4.30 -5.14 -3.13
N VAL A 239 3.84 -4.82 -4.35
CA VAL A 239 2.66 -5.44 -4.95
C VAL A 239 3.10 -6.11 -6.25
N HIS A 240 2.82 -7.41 -6.37
CA HIS A 240 3.22 -8.17 -7.55
C HIS A 240 2.62 -7.61 -8.84
N ASP A 241 3.43 -7.59 -9.91
CA ASP A 241 3.05 -7.21 -11.27
C ASP A 241 2.44 -5.79 -11.43
N VAL A 242 2.69 -4.90 -10.47
CA VAL A 242 2.26 -3.50 -10.51
C VAL A 242 3.47 -2.59 -10.31
N ARG A 243 3.64 -1.62 -11.21
CA ARG A 243 4.68 -0.58 -11.09
C ARG A 243 4.13 0.64 -10.38
N GLY A 244 4.90 1.19 -9.45
CA GLY A 244 4.56 2.40 -8.70
C GLY A 244 5.74 2.84 -7.84
N ARG A 245 5.54 3.89 -7.04
CA ARG A 245 6.51 4.28 -6.00
C ARG A 245 6.27 3.41 -4.79
N ILE A 246 7.17 2.45 -4.56
CA ILE A 246 7.12 1.60 -3.37
C ILE A 246 7.58 2.43 -2.18
N LEU A 247 6.75 2.44 -1.14
CA LEU A 247 6.95 3.12 0.11
C LEU A 247 7.18 2.09 1.21
N THR A 248 8.24 2.30 2.00
CA THR A 248 8.43 1.62 3.29
C THR A 248 8.06 2.52 4.46
N GLU A 249 8.13 3.84 4.25
CA GLU A 249 7.78 4.87 5.22
C GLU A 249 7.22 6.12 4.54
N VAL A 250 6.58 6.99 5.31
CA VAL A 250 5.96 8.23 4.79
C VAL A 250 7.01 9.20 4.23
N GLY A 251 8.19 9.24 4.84
CA GLY A 251 9.26 10.19 4.50
C GLY A 251 9.81 10.05 3.08
N GLU A 252 9.59 8.90 2.42
CA GLU A 252 10.04 8.66 1.05
C GLU A 252 9.23 9.45 0.01
N ILE A 253 8.04 9.96 0.34
CA ILE A 253 7.21 10.75 -0.56
C ILE A 253 7.90 12.07 -0.86
N ARG A 254 8.07 12.39 -2.15
CA ARG A 254 8.72 13.62 -2.60
C ARG A 254 7.73 14.63 -3.20
N PRO A 255 7.94 15.95 -2.99
CA PRO A 255 7.07 17.00 -3.52
C PRO A 255 6.90 16.96 -5.05
N ASP A 256 7.96 16.68 -5.80
CA ASP A 256 7.94 16.62 -7.26
C ASP A 256 6.98 15.54 -7.80
N TRP A 257 6.85 14.40 -7.11
CA TRP A 257 5.88 13.37 -7.46
C TRP A 257 4.45 13.89 -7.35
N LEU A 258 4.21 14.71 -6.32
CA LEU A 258 2.91 15.30 -6.04
C LEU A 258 2.62 16.52 -6.93
N ALA A 259 3.62 17.24 -7.41
CA ALA A 259 3.45 18.51 -8.12
C ALA A 259 2.53 18.41 -9.36
N ARG A 260 2.50 17.25 -10.02
CA ARG A 260 1.70 16.98 -11.22
C ARG A 260 0.49 16.06 -11.01
N ALA A 261 0.35 15.47 -9.82
CA ALA A 261 -0.72 14.52 -9.54
C ALA A 261 -1.98 15.22 -8.99
N ALA A 262 -3.09 15.16 -9.72
CA ALA A 262 -4.39 15.55 -9.21
C ALA A 262 -5.05 14.39 -8.45
N THR A 263 -4.84 13.17 -8.92
CA THR A 263 -5.29 11.92 -8.31
C THR A 263 -4.11 11.06 -7.89
N VAL A 264 -4.05 10.71 -6.60
CA VAL A 264 -3.05 9.81 -6.03
C VAL A 264 -3.69 8.46 -5.73
N GLY A 265 -3.18 7.40 -6.33
CA GLY A 265 -3.54 6.02 -6.02
C GLY A 265 -2.69 5.51 -4.87
N ILE A 266 -3.30 4.79 -3.92
CA ILE A 266 -2.60 4.14 -2.81
C ILE A 266 -2.99 2.66 -2.80
N ALA A 267 -2.01 1.77 -2.76
CA ALA A 267 -2.22 0.33 -2.57
C ALA A 267 -1.22 -0.24 -1.56
N GLY A 268 -1.67 -1.12 -0.68
CA GLY A 268 -0.80 -1.76 0.33
C GLY A 268 -1.57 -2.54 1.40
N GLY A 269 -2.83 -2.89 1.13
CA GLY A 269 -3.75 -3.46 2.10
C GLY A 269 -4.03 -2.53 3.30
N PRO A 270 -4.82 -2.99 4.29
CA PRO A 270 -4.98 -2.30 5.56
C PRO A 270 -3.64 -2.33 6.32
N SER A 271 -2.96 -1.19 6.43
CA SER A 271 -1.68 -1.10 7.15
C SER A 271 -1.52 0.26 7.82
N ALA A 272 -0.76 0.30 8.91
CA ALA A 272 -0.41 1.54 9.60
C ALA A 272 0.29 2.55 8.68
N LEU A 273 1.01 2.06 7.66
CA LEU A 273 1.66 2.91 6.66
C LEU A 273 0.64 3.60 5.75
N VAL A 274 -0.40 2.89 5.28
CA VAL A 274 -1.48 3.51 4.49
C VAL A 274 -2.14 4.64 5.27
N ASP A 275 -2.47 4.41 6.54
CA ASP A 275 -3.08 5.43 7.39
C ASP A 275 -2.14 6.62 7.62
N ALA A 276 -0.83 6.36 7.80
CA ALA A 276 0.17 7.39 7.98
C ALA A 276 0.35 8.23 6.70
N VAL A 277 0.33 7.61 5.52
CA VAL A 277 0.36 8.32 4.22
C VAL A 277 -0.89 9.18 4.05
N LEU A 278 -2.08 8.65 4.34
CA LEU A 278 -3.34 9.41 4.25
C LEU A 278 -3.33 10.64 5.18
N ARG A 279 -2.90 10.44 6.44
CA ARG A 279 -2.73 11.55 7.39
C ARG A 279 -1.72 12.58 6.88
N ALA A 280 -0.54 12.14 6.41
CA ALA A 280 0.47 13.07 5.93
C ALA A 280 0.01 13.89 4.72
N LEU A 281 -0.67 13.26 3.76
CA LEU A 281 -1.24 13.93 2.61
C LEU A 281 -2.36 14.92 2.99
N SER A 282 -3.09 14.71 4.11
CA SER A 282 -4.14 15.64 4.54
C SER A 282 -3.57 16.98 5.05
N GLY A 283 -2.29 16.99 5.42
CA GLY A 283 -1.54 18.21 5.72
C GLY A 283 -1.08 19.00 4.50
N LEU A 284 -1.33 18.48 3.29
CA LEU A 284 -0.96 19.13 2.03
C LEU A 284 -2.17 19.68 1.26
N GLY A 285 -3.29 19.86 1.97
CA GLY A 285 -4.56 20.38 1.45
C GLY A 285 -5.72 19.39 1.63
N PRO A 286 -6.96 19.81 1.32
CA PRO A 286 -8.13 18.95 1.48
C PRO A 286 -8.03 17.68 0.63
N LEU A 287 -8.37 16.54 1.23
CA LEU A 287 -8.37 15.24 0.56
C LEU A 287 -9.79 14.69 0.39
N SER A 288 -10.10 14.22 -0.81
CA SER A 288 -11.25 13.36 -1.06
C SER A 288 -10.77 11.93 -1.23
N VAL A 289 -11.05 11.06 -0.27
CA VAL A 289 -10.65 9.64 -0.31
C VAL A 289 -11.80 8.80 -0.85
N ALA A 290 -11.60 8.17 -2.00
CA ALA A 290 -12.53 7.18 -2.54
C ALA A 290 -11.88 5.80 -2.48
N ARG A 291 -12.61 4.84 -1.90
CA ARG A 291 -12.18 3.43 -1.84
C ARG A 291 -12.66 2.71 -3.09
N ARG A 292 -11.80 1.88 -3.68
CA ARG A 292 -12.14 1.01 -4.80
C ARG A 292 -11.83 -0.42 -4.44
N LYS A 293 -12.76 -1.31 -4.74
CA LYS A 293 -12.66 -2.75 -4.51
C LYS A 293 -13.27 -3.48 -5.69
N VAL A 294 -12.58 -4.52 -6.14
CA VAL A 294 -13.11 -5.54 -7.04
C VAL A 294 -13.42 -6.77 -6.20
N THR A 295 -14.56 -7.41 -6.46
CA THR A 295 -14.96 -8.65 -5.79
C THR A 295 -15.54 -9.59 -6.84
N THR A 296 -15.06 -10.82 -6.86
CA THR A 296 -15.61 -11.88 -7.68
C THR A 296 -16.67 -12.67 -6.89
N GLU A 297 -17.87 -12.80 -7.45
CA GLU A 297 -18.94 -13.65 -6.92
C GLU A 297 -19.10 -14.91 -7.78
N ILE A 298 -19.06 -16.08 -7.13
CA ILE A 298 -19.29 -17.37 -7.79
C ILE A 298 -20.75 -17.75 -7.58
N ARG A 299 -21.47 -18.05 -8.68
CA ARG A 299 -22.83 -18.58 -8.65
C ARG A 299 -22.84 -19.94 -9.33
N ALA A 300 -23.01 -21.00 -8.53
CA ALA A 300 -23.16 -22.35 -9.07
C ALA A 300 -24.47 -22.42 -9.87
N PHE A 301 -24.37 -22.79 -11.13
CA PHE A 301 -25.53 -23.15 -11.95
C PHE A 301 -25.84 -24.63 -11.71
N ALA A 302 -26.91 -24.92 -10.98
CA ALA A 302 -27.48 -26.25 -10.97
C ALA A 302 -28.20 -26.48 -12.31
N VAL A 303 -27.62 -27.30 -13.17
CA VAL A 303 -28.35 -27.85 -14.33
C VAL A 303 -29.36 -28.86 -13.76
N ARG A 304 -30.64 -28.50 -13.82
CA ARG A 304 -31.75 -29.43 -13.50
C ARG A 304 -31.99 -30.38 -14.66
#